data_AF-A0A1C7GMS5-F1
#
_entry.id   AF-A0A1C7GMS5-F1
#
_cell.length_a   1.000
_cell.length_b   1.000
_cell.length_c   1.000
_cell.angle_alpha   90.00
_cell.angle_beta   90.00
_cell.angle_gamma   90.00
#
_symmetry.space_group_name_H-M   'P 1'
#
loop_
_entity.id
_entity.type
_entity.pdbx_description
1 polymer ?
#
loop_
_entity_poly.entity_id
_entity_poly.type
_entity_poly.pdbx_seq_one_letter_code
_entity_poly.pdbx_strand_id
1 'polypeptide(L)'
;MEYIDLRKLKSGELKQIRRQVVRLKKMGKTGKEIEELTGVRQSRASEIWTAYKREGDKALEPKKHGFQKGTHLLLTPEEQAEIRETIVTRRPEEFGIPH
;
A
#
# COMPACT_ATOMS: atom_id res chain seq x y z
N MET A 1 -24.24 -3.54 -13.74
CA MET A 1 -22.81 -3.74 -14.07
C MET A 1 -22.08 -4.08 -12.79
N GLU A 2 -21.24 -5.11 -12.80
CA GLU A 2 -20.42 -5.44 -11.63
C GLU A 2 -19.18 -4.53 -11.62
N TYR A 3 -18.94 -3.86 -10.50
CA TYR A 3 -17.84 -2.91 -10.36
C TYR A 3 -16.63 -3.57 -9.73
N ILE A 4 -15.44 -3.23 -10.24
CA ILE A 4 -14.20 -3.72 -9.65
C ILE A 4 -13.98 -3.02 -8.30
N ASP A 5 -13.93 -3.80 -7.22
CA ASP A 5 -13.50 -3.29 -5.92
C ASP A 5 -11.97 -3.21 -5.88
N LEU A 6 -11.45 -2.01 -6.15
CA LEU A 6 -10.02 -1.71 -6.17
C LEU A 6 -9.29 -2.04 -4.85
N ARG A 7 -10.02 -2.20 -3.73
CA ARG A 7 -9.44 -2.52 -2.42
C ARG A 7 -9.04 -3.99 -2.29
N LYS A 8 -9.64 -4.86 -3.12
CA LYS A 8 -9.37 -6.31 -3.10
C LYS A 8 -8.26 -6.73 -4.07
N LEU A 9 -7.80 -5.80 -4.91
CA LEU A 9 -6.78 -6.07 -5.92
C LEU A 9 -5.38 -6.14 -5.32
N LYS A 10 -4.52 -6.94 -5.95
CA LYS A 10 -3.09 -6.93 -5.62
C LYS A 10 -2.47 -5.59 -6.03
N SER A 11 -1.37 -5.24 -5.38
CA SER A 11 -0.65 -3.97 -5.60
C SER A 11 -0.30 -3.73 -7.08
N GLY A 12 0.15 -4.76 -7.80
CA GLY A 12 0.46 -4.69 -9.23
C GLY A 12 -0.77 -4.43 -10.12
N GLU A 13 -1.88 -5.12 -9.85
CA GLU A 13 -3.15 -4.98 -10.58
C GLU A 13 -3.74 -3.59 -10.38
N LEU A 14 -3.73 -3.09 -9.14
CA LEU A 14 -4.21 -1.75 -8.80
C LEU A 14 -3.42 -0.67 -9.55
N LYS A 15 -2.10 -0.81 -9.65
CA LYS A 15 -1.23 0.10 -10.40
C LYS A 15 -1.56 0.09 -11.89
N GLN A 16 -1.80 -1.08 -12.48
CA GLN A 16 -2.17 -1.21 -13.88
C GLN A 16 -3.53 -0.54 -14.17
N ILE A 17 -4.55 -0.77 -13.34
CA ILE A 17 -5.85 -0.13 -13.51
C ILE A 17 -5.73 1.39 -13.39
N ARG A 18 -5.00 1.91 -12.41
CA ARG A 18 -4.77 3.36 -12.27
C ARG A 18 -4.09 3.95 -13.51
N ARG A 19 -3.09 3.26 -14.07
CA ARG A 19 -2.43 3.66 -15.34
C ARG A 19 -3.43 3.66 -16.50
N GLN A 20 -4.29 2.66 -16.60
CA GLN A 20 -5.30 2.57 -17.66
C GLN A 20 -6.30 3.73 -17.57
N VAL A 21 -6.80 4.05 -16.38
CA VAL A 21 -7.68 5.20 -16.14
C VAL A 21 -7.02 6.52 -16.55
N VAL A 22 -5.76 6.74 -16.15
CA VAL A 22 -5.01 7.94 -16.53
C VAL A 22 -4.80 8.03 -18.03
N ARG A 23 -4.46 6.92 -18.69
CA ARG A 23 -4.30 6.87 -20.16
C ARG A 23 -5.60 7.26 -20.86
N LEU A 24 -6.72 6.68 -20.44
CA LEU A 24 -8.04 6.98 -21.02
C LEU A 24 -8.42 8.45 -20.79
N LYS A 25 -8.12 9.02 -19.61
CA LYS A 25 -8.33 10.44 -19.35
C LYS A 25 -7.47 11.35 -20.23
N LYS A 26 -6.20 11.00 -20.47
CA LYS A 26 -5.33 11.73 -21.40
C LYS A 26 -5.84 11.67 -22.84
N MET A 27 -6.50 10.57 -23.23
CA MET A 27 -7.16 10.42 -24.53
C MET A 27 -8.51 11.17 -24.62
N GLY A 28 -8.91 11.93 -23.59
CA GLY A 28 -10.14 12.71 -23.59
C GLY A 28 -11.42 11.92 -23.30
N LYS A 29 -11.32 10.65 -22.86
CA LYS A 29 -12.49 9.84 -22.55
C LYS A 29 -13.27 10.38 -21.34
N THR A 30 -14.58 10.37 -21.46
CA THR A 30 -15.51 10.77 -20.41
C THR A 30 -15.48 9.76 -19.25
N GLY A 31 -15.97 10.18 -18.08
CA GLY A 31 -16.04 9.29 -16.92
C GLY A 31 -16.89 8.04 -17.16
N LYS A 32 -18.00 8.18 -17.90
CA LYS A 32 -18.90 7.08 -18.26
C LYS A 32 -18.23 6.08 -19.20
N GLU A 33 -17.53 6.54 -20.23
CA GLU A 33 -16.79 5.66 -21.13
C GLU A 33 -15.68 4.89 -20.40
N ILE A 34 -15.00 5.54 -19.45
CA ILE A 34 -13.97 4.86 -18.63
C ILE A 34 -14.60 3.79 -17.75
N GLU A 35 -15.75 4.09 -17.15
CA GLU A 35 -16.50 3.14 -16.34
C GLU A 35 -16.92 1.92 -17.15
N GLU A 36 -17.41 2.12 -18.37
CA GLU A 36 -17.79 1.03 -19.27
C GLU A 36 -16.58 0.19 -19.72
N LEU A 37 -15.45 0.83 -20.02
CA LEU A 37 -14.24 0.16 -20.51
C LEU A 37 -13.43 -0.56 -19.42
N THR A 38 -13.50 -0.10 -18.17
CA THR A 38 -12.62 -0.58 -17.09
C THR A 38 -13.37 -1.18 -15.90
N GLY A 39 -14.69 -1.04 -15.82
CA GLY A 39 -15.47 -1.43 -14.64
C GLY A 39 -15.17 -0.59 -13.39
N VAL A 40 -14.39 0.49 -13.51
CA VAL A 40 -14.09 1.43 -12.42
C VAL A 40 -15.14 2.53 -12.42
N ARG A 41 -15.85 2.68 -11.30
CA ARG A 41 -16.84 3.75 -11.12
C ARG A 41 -16.27 5.12 -11.49
N GLN A 42 -17.06 5.95 -12.18
CA GLN A 42 -16.70 7.30 -12.60
C GLN A 42 -16.12 8.15 -11.46
N SER A 43 -16.72 8.08 -10.27
CA SER A 43 -16.25 8.82 -9.08
C SER A 43 -14.80 8.45 -8.75
N ARG A 44 -14.51 7.15 -8.73
CA ARG A 44 -13.18 6.63 -8.46
C ARG A 44 -12.18 6.94 -9.57
N ALA A 45 -12.61 6.89 -10.82
CA ALA A 45 -11.77 7.31 -11.95
C ALA A 45 -11.38 8.79 -11.86
N SER A 46 -12.32 9.65 -11.42
CA SER A 46 -12.08 11.07 -11.19
C SER A 46 -11.10 11.33 -10.04
N GLU A 47 -11.21 10.57 -8.95
CA GLU A 47 -10.23 10.64 -7.84
C GLU A 47 -8.82 10.26 -8.27
N ILE A 48 -8.69 9.16 -9.04
CA ILE A 48 -7.40 8.72 -9.59
C ILE A 48 -6.79 9.82 -10.48
N TRP A 49 -7.60 10.44 -11.32
CA TRP A 49 -7.17 11.53 -12.19
C TRP A 49 -6.69 12.75 -11.40
N THR A 50 -7.44 13.16 -10.37
CA THR A 50 -7.06 14.29 -9.52
C THR A 50 -5.77 14.01 -8.75
N ALA A 51 -5.61 12.79 -8.21
CA ALA A 51 -4.37 12.38 -7.55
C ALA A 51 -3.18 12.39 -8.53
N TYR A 52 -3.37 11.89 -9.75
CA TYR A 52 -2.36 11.94 -10.81
C TYR A 52 -1.96 13.37 -11.18
N LYS A 53 -2.91 14.30 -11.29
CA LYS A 53 -2.60 15.71 -11.56
C LYS A 53 -1.77 16.36 -10.45
N ARG A 54 -1.91 15.90 -9.20
CA ARG A 54 -1.18 16.44 -8.04
C ARG A 54 0.22 15.85 -7.88
N GLU A 55 0.35 14.54 -8.01
CA GLU A 55 1.58 13.80 -7.62
C GLU A 55 2.25 13.09 -8.80
N GLY A 56 1.68 13.16 -10.01
CA GLY A 56 2.16 12.47 -11.19
C GLY A 56 2.14 10.96 -11.04
N ASP A 57 3.17 10.28 -11.56
CA ASP A 57 3.27 8.82 -11.52
C ASP A 57 3.35 8.24 -10.10
N LYS A 58 3.77 9.05 -9.11
CA LYS A 58 3.79 8.62 -7.69
C LYS A 58 2.40 8.25 -7.18
N ALA A 59 1.34 8.89 -7.69
CA ALA A 59 -0.05 8.56 -7.33
C ALA A 59 -0.49 7.17 -7.81
N LEU A 60 0.19 6.62 -8.82
CA LEU A 60 -0.14 5.33 -9.41
C LEU A 60 0.46 4.18 -8.58
N GLU A 61 1.48 4.48 -7.79
CA GLU A 61 2.05 3.49 -6.88
C GLU A 61 1.04 3.15 -5.76
N PRO A 62 0.81 1.87 -5.49
CA PRO A 62 0.03 1.45 -4.35
C PRO A 62 0.76 1.86 -3.07
N LYS A 63 0.03 2.42 -2.10
CA LYS A 63 0.61 2.72 -0.79
C LYS A 63 0.96 1.39 -0.11
N LYS A 64 2.12 1.35 0.57
CA LYS A 64 2.44 0.23 1.46
C LYS A 64 1.39 0.22 2.58
N HIS A 65 0.70 -0.91 2.72
CA HIS A 65 -0.19 -1.16 3.83
C HIS A 65 0.62 -1.69 5.02
N GLY A 66 0.12 -1.42 6.23
CA GLY A 66 0.78 -1.80 7.49
C GLY A 66 1.60 -0.68 8.12
N PHE A 67 2.02 -0.91 9.36
CA PHE A 67 2.88 0.02 10.09
C PHE A 67 4.24 0.15 9.41
N GLN A 68 4.83 1.34 9.51
CA GLN A 68 6.21 1.54 9.06
C GLN A 68 7.12 0.65 9.92
N LYS A 69 8.16 0.08 9.30
CA LYS A 69 9.15 -0.69 10.05
C LYS A 69 9.77 0.22 11.11
N GLY A 70 9.84 -0.26 12.36
CA GLY A 70 10.37 0.52 13.47
C GLY A 70 9.34 1.41 14.18
N THR A 71 8.09 1.49 13.71
CA THR A 71 7.02 2.21 14.42
C THR A 71 6.14 1.25 15.23
N HIS A 72 5.42 1.80 16.22
CA HIS A 72 4.60 1.02 17.17
C HIS A 72 5.38 -0.02 17.98
N LEU A 73 6.67 0.23 18.23
CA LEU A 73 7.49 -0.56 19.13
C LEU A 73 7.50 0.13 20.51
N LEU A 74 7.37 -0.67 21.58
CA LEU A 74 7.47 -0.17 22.95
C LEU A 74 8.91 0.10 23.36
N LEU A 75 9.83 -0.70 22.83
CA LEU A 75 11.25 -0.62 23.13
C LEU A 75 11.95 0.32 22.15
N THR A 76 12.89 1.09 22.67
CA THR A 76 13.83 1.88 21.88
C THR A 76 14.73 0.97 21.03
N PRO A 77 15.36 1.50 19.96
CA PRO A 77 16.29 0.72 19.14
C PRO A 77 17.46 0.14 19.95
N GLU A 78 17.91 0.83 20.99
CA GLU A 78 19.01 0.42 21.87
C GLU A 78 18.58 -0.78 22.74
N GLU A 79 17.43 -0.69 23.40
CA GLU A 79 16.87 -1.80 24.20
C GLU A 79 16.60 -3.04 23.34
N GLN A 80 16.13 -2.86 22.10
CA GLN A 80 15.95 -3.99 21.16
C GLN A 80 17.28 -4.64 20.80
N ALA A 81 18.34 -3.85 20.63
CA ALA A 81 19.67 -4.37 20.31
C ALA A 81 20.23 -5.18 21.49
N GLU A 82 20.13 -4.65 22.71
CA GLU A 82 20.58 -5.32 23.93
C GLU A 82 19.85 -6.64 24.18
N ILE A 83 18.51 -6.64 24.04
CA ILE A 83 17.72 -7.87 24.18
C ILE A 83 18.10 -8.88 23.08
N ARG A 84 18.32 -8.43 21.84
CA ARG A 84 18.70 -9.31 20.74
C ARG A 84 20.08 -9.93 20.97
N GLU A 85 21.05 -9.16 21.44
CA GLU A 85 22.37 -9.66 21.81
C GLU A 85 22.28 -10.65 22.97
N THR A 86 21.48 -10.33 23.98
CA THR A 86 21.26 -11.20 25.14
C THR A 86 20.68 -12.55 24.73
N ILE A 87 19.65 -12.57 23.88
CA ILE A 87 19.02 -13.80 23.37
C ILE A 87 20.01 -14.65 22.57
N VAL A 88 20.91 -14.02 21.79
CA VAL A 88 21.90 -14.75 20.97
C VAL A 88 23.03 -15.32 21.81
N THR A 89 23.44 -14.60 22.86
CA THR A 89 24.72 -14.85 23.54
C THR A 89 24.54 -15.60 24.86
N ARG A 90 23.39 -15.47 25.52
CA ARG A 90 23.14 -16.01 26.87
C ARG A 90 22.04 -17.05 26.86
N ARG A 91 22.05 -17.94 27.86
CA ARG A 91 21.04 -18.98 28.01
C ARG A 91 19.85 -18.52 28.86
N PRO A 92 18.63 -19.01 28.62
CA PRO A 92 17.46 -18.71 29.45
C PRO A 92 17.67 -19.04 30.94
N GLU A 93 18.45 -20.09 31.24
CA GLU A 93 18.74 -20.49 32.62
C GLU A 93 19.48 -19.40 33.42
N GLU A 94 20.33 -18.59 32.76
CA GLU A 94 21.06 -17.47 33.37
C GLU A 94 20.12 -16.35 33.86
N PHE A 95 18.89 -16.32 33.34
CA PHE A 95 17.84 -15.38 33.74
C PHE A 95 16.78 -16.04 34.64
N GLY A 96 17.04 -17.25 35.11
CA GLY A 96 16.09 -17.98 35.96
C GLY A 96 14.84 -18.46 35.21
N ILE A 97 14.91 -18.55 33.88
CA ILE A 97 13.83 -19.09 33.05
C ILE A 97 14.08 -20.60 32.89
N PRO A 98 13.24 -21.46 33.51
CA PRO A 98 13.38 -22.91 33.38
C PRO A 98 12.98 -23.39 31.97
N HIS A 99 13.46 -24.57 31.60
CA HIS A 99 13.10 -25.27 30.35
C HIS A 99 11.63 -25.69 30.28
#